data_AF-A0A8H6E0K7-F1
#
_entry.id   AF-A0A8H6E0K7-F1
#
_cell.length_a   1.000
_cell.length_b   1.000
_cell.length_c   1.000
_cell.angle_alpha   90.00
_cell.angle_beta   90.00
_cell.angle_gamma   90.00
#
_symmetry.space_group_name_H-M   'P 1'
#
loop_
_entity.id
_entity.type
_entity.pdbx_description
1 polymer ?
#
loop_
_entity_poly.entity_id
_entity_poly.type
_entity_poly.pdbx_seq_one_letter_code
_entity_poly.pdbx_strand_id
1 'polypeptide(L)'
;MARPTQCEERENRRISLVETGNDINEEGLRVFNREQFFEHCANQPEALYVGLHAFILELVDREKANLDHIESLKEELNASPTQKEQVSELCEERDHLRDERDRFRDVVANLAVNAGANSRQGSAQPPENCRSEKIPDFSILEDGKKPKFEDWLVEMRNKLDGNADRYNTEVMRRVYVVSRTTGLARQILNPRLRDDTVNPYDTVQEMFNDLIHAFCNSHCQQEAQAKLRNLCMKIGEDFHEFLAEFLYLAGDAELSRS
;
A
#
# COMPACT_ATOMS: atom_id res chain seq x y z
N MET A 1 -20.27 54.94 -7.07
CA MET A 1 -20.57 53.79 -7.96
C MET A 1 -20.33 52.52 -7.15
N ALA A 2 -21.34 51.67 -7.05
CA ALA A 2 -21.38 50.48 -6.19
C ALA A 2 -21.43 49.20 -7.04
N ARG A 3 -20.70 48.15 -6.63
CA ARG A 3 -20.92 46.69 -6.82
C ARG A 3 -19.59 45.89 -6.67
N PRO A 4 -19.60 44.59 -6.33
CA PRO A 4 -20.01 44.05 -5.03
C PRO A 4 -19.01 42.99 -4.49
N THR A 5 -19.13 42.69 -3.21
CA THR A 5 -18.46 41.56 -2.52
C THR A 5 -19.05 40.24 -3.05
N GLN A 6 -18.23 39.38 -3.67
CA GLN A 6 -18.62 38.00 -3.95
C GLN A 6 -18.32 37.13 -2.73
N CYS A 7 -19.42 36.64 -2.15
CA CYS A 7 -19.51 35.69 -1.07
C CYS A 7 -20.12 34.43 -1.69
N GLU A 8 -19.27 33.52 -2.18
CA GLU A 8 -19.58 32.24 -2.85
C GLU A 8 -18.32 31.39 -2.60
N GLU A 9 -18.28 30.17 -2.06
CA GLU A 9 -19.26 29.12 -1.79
C GLU A 9 -18.88 28.48 -0.45
N ARG A 10 -19.77 28.49 0.55
CA ARG A 10 -19.76 27.43 1.57
C ARG A 10 -20.87 26.49 1.18
N GLU A 11 -20.48 25.46 0.44
CA GLU A 11 -21.33 24.33 0.09
C GLU A 11 -22.20 23.94 1.28
N ASN A 12 -23.48 23.85 0.96
CA ASN A 12 -24.57 23.43 1.82
C ASN A 12 -24.25 22.10 2.52
N ARG A 13 -23.64 22.14 3.71
CA ARG A 13 -23.77 21.05 4.67
C ARG A 13 -25.20 21.08 5.20
N ARG A 14 -26.10 20.39 4.50
CA ARG A 14 -27.44 20.08 5.00
C ARG A 14 -27.29 19.24 6.26
N ILE A 15 -27.47 19.88 7.42
CA ILE A 15 -27.63 19.20 8.70
C ILE A 15 -29.07 18.70 8.73
N SER A 16 -29.26 17.41 8.45
CA SER A 16 -30.56 16.75 8.47
C SER A 16 -30.83 16.20 9.86
N LEU A 17 -31.99 16.55 10.41
CA LEU A 17 -32.47 16.06 11.70
C LEU A 17 -33.29 14.77 11.49
N VAL A 18 -32.98 13.71 12.24
CA VAL A 18 -33.58 12.38 12.07
C VAL A 18 -34.67 12.14 13.12
N GLU A 19 -35.92 11.93 12.68
CA GLU A 19 -36.98 11.30 13.48
C GLU A 19 -37.50 10.05 12.75
N THR A 20 -37.75 8.99 13.50
CA THR A 20 -38.16 7.67 13.02
C THR A 20 -39.62 7.66 12.57
N GLY A 21 -39.86 7.59 11.26
CA GLY A 21 -41.19 7.37 10.70
C GLY A 21 -41.27 7.32 9.17
N ASN A 22 -41.64 6.14 8.65
CA ASN A 22 -42.21 5.72 7.36
C ASN A 22 -41.89 6.36 5.99
N ASP A 23 -41.15 7.46 5.85
CA ASP A 23 -40.74 7.95 4.50
C ASP A 23 -39.22 7.98 4.38
N ILE A 24 -38.67 6.82 4.07
CA ILE A 24 -37.24 6.53 4.11
C ILE A 24 -36.68 6.61 2.68
N ASN A 25 -35.66 7.45 2.45
CA ASN A 25 -34.76 7.36 1.29
C ASN A 25 -33.73 6.23 1.52
N GLU A 26 -32.96 5.85 0.49
CA GLU A 26 -32.02 4.71 0.51
C GLU A 26 -30.95 4.75 1.63
N GLU A 27 -30.81 5.89 2.34
CA GLU A 27 -29.91 6.08 3.49
C GLU A 27 -30.62 6.20 4.86
N GLY A 28 -31.94 6.05 4.96
CA GLY A 28 -32.60 6.07 6.28
C GLY A 28 -33.10 7.45 6.78
N LEU A 29 -32.95 8.53 6.01
CA LEU A 29 -33.12 9.92 6.48
C LEU A 29 -34.37 10.61 5.91
N ARG A 30 -35.35 10.93 6.77
CA ARG A 30 -36.51 11.75 6.40
C ARG A 30 -36.09 13.20 6.11
N VAL A 31 -36.02 13.58 4.84
CA VAL A 31 -35.65 14.94 4.43
C VAL A 31 -36.89 15.82 4.42
N PHE A 32 -37.05 16.66 5.45
CA PHE A 32 -38.07 17.70 5.46
C PHE A 32 -37.63 18.89 4.58
N ASN A 33 -38.53 19.39 3.73
CA ASN A 33 -38.34 20.71 3.14
C ASN A 33 -38.65 21.80 4.20
N ARG A 34 -38.26 23.05 3.93
CA ARG A 34 -38.37 24.15 4.90
C ARG A 34 -39.80 24.37 5.41
N GLU A 35 -40.79 24.30 4.54
CA GLU A 35 -42.20 24.53 4.91
C GLU A 35 -42.76 23.35 5.72
N GLN A 36 -42.45 22.12 5.30
CA GLN A 36 -42.81 20.90 6.02
C GLN A 36 -42.17 20.84 7.42
N PHE A 37 -40.95 21.34 7.56
CA PHE A 37 -40.29 21.44 8.87
C PHE A 37 -41.04 22.40 9.80
N PHE A 38 -41.43 23.60 9.32
CA PHE A 38 -42.18 24.55 10.15
C PHE A 38 -43.58 24.05 10.49
N GLU A 39 -44.23 23.34 9.58
CA GLU A 39 -45.53 22.70 9.84
C GLU A 39 -45.40 21.58 10.89
N HIS A 40 -44.35 20.76 10.81
CA HIS A 40 -44.04 19.73 11.81
C HIS A 40 -43.70 20.33 13.18
N CYS A 41 -42.93 21.42 13.22
CA CYS A 41 -42.66 22.19 14.45
C CYS A 41 -43.94 22.73 15.10
N ALA A 42 -44.93 23.15 14.30
CA ALA A 42 -46.19 23.68 14.81
C ALA A 42 -47.12 22.56 15.33
N ASN A 43 -47.11 21.40 14.68
CA ASN A 43 -48.01 20.30 14.98
C ASN A 43 -47.47 19.35 16.07
N GLN A 44 -46.15 19.16 16.17
CA GLN A 44 -45.51 18.20 17.07
C GLN A 44 -44.17 18.70 17.67
N PRO A 45 -44.17 19.83 18.41
CA PRO A 45 -42.93 20.42 18.94
C PRO A 45 -42.20 19.53 19.97
N GLU A 46 -42.94 18.78 20.78
CA GLU A 46 -42.35 17.92 21.84
C GLU A 46 -41.63 16.71 21.26
N ALA A 47 -42.20 16.08 20.23
CA ALA A 47 -41.55 14.98 19.53
C ALA A 47 -40.21 15.45 18.95
N LEU A 48 -40.25 16.57 18.22
CA LEU A 48 -39.08 17.17 17.60
C LEU A 48 -37.97 17.49 18.61
N TYR A 49 -38.34 18.04 19.77
CA TYR A 49 -37.38 18.32 20.85
C TYR A 49 -36.73 17.04 21.38
N VAL A 50 -37.51 15.98 21.60
CA VAL A 50 -36.99 14.68 22.06
C VAL A 50 -36.06 14.06 21.02
N GLY A 51 -36.43 14.10 19.73
CA GLY A 51 -35.59 13.63 18.63
C GLY A 51 -34.28 14.41 18.51
N LEU A 52 -34.34 15.74 18.55
CA LEU A 52 -33.17 16.63 18.57
C LEU A 52 -32.25 16.34 19.75
N HIS A 53 -32.83 16.25 20.94
CA HIS A 53 -32.07 16.03 22.16
C HIS A 53 -31.38 14.67 22.15
N ALA A 54 -32.08 13.62 21.73
CA ALA A 54 -31.49 12.28 21.57
C ALA A 54 -30.36 12.26 20.54
N PHE A 55 -30.57 12.90 19.38
CA PHE A 55 -29.56 13.00 18.33
C PHE A 55 -28.30 13.76 18.80
N ILE A 56 -28.49 14.88 19.52
CA ILE A 56 -27.37 15.66 20.07
C ILE A 56 -26.58 14.83 21.09
N LEU A 57 -27.26 14.09 21.97
CA LEU A 57 -26.60 13.21 22.93
C LEU A 57 -25.79 12.11 22.23
N GLU A 58 -26.36 11.46 21.21
CA GLU A 58 -25.66 10.44 20.44
C GLU A 58 -24.41 11.00 19.74
N LEU A 59 -24.51 12.22 19.20
CA LEU A 59 -23.39 12.88 18.53
C LEU A 59 -22.28 13.21 19.54
N VAL A 60 -22.64 13.68 20.73
CA VAL A 60 -21.69 13.94 21.82
C VAL A 60 -21.00 12.65 22.29
N ASP A 61 -21.75 11.56 22.47
CA ASP A 61 -21.18 10.26 22.87
C ASP A 61 -20.23 9.70 21.81
N ARG A 62 -20.59 9.83 20.53
CA ARG A 62 -19.73 9.42 19.40
C ARG A 62 -18.45 10.23 19.34
N GLU A 63 -18.54 11.56 19.50
CA GLU A 63 -17.37 12.43 19.49
C GLU A 63 -16.43 12.11 20.65
N LYS A 64 -16.99 11.80 21.83
CA LYS A 64 -16.21 11.35 22.98
C LYS A 64 -15.49 10.03 22.71
N ALA A 65 -16.19 9.04 22.16
CA ALA A 65 -15.56 7.77 21.79
C ALA A 65 -14.44 7.94 20.76
N ASN A 66 -14.59 8.87 19.81
CA ASN A 66 -13.55 9.21 18.84
C ASN A 66 -12.32 9.81 19.53
N LEU A 67 -12.51 10.72 20.49
CA LEU A 67 -11.42 11.33 21.25
C LEU A 67 -10.65 10.27 22.06
N ASP A 68 -11.37 9.39 22.75
CA ASP A 68 -10.76 8.29 23.54
C ASP A 68 -9.96 7.34 22.61
N HIS A 69 -10.48 7.05 21.41
CA HIS A 69 -9.76 6.23 20.42
C HIS A 69 -8.50 6.91 19.90
N ILE A 70 -8.56 8.22 19.61
CA ILE A 70 -7.39 9.00 19.19
C ILE A 70 -6.33 9.03 20.29
N GLU A 71 -6.74 9.13 21.55
CA GLU A 71 -5.82 9.09 22.69
C GLU A 71 -5.14 7.72 22.80
N SER A 72 -5.90 6.62 22.69
CA SER A 72 -5.36 5.26 22.65
C SER A 72 -4.36 5.05 21.51
N LEU A 73 -4.67 5.52 20.30
CA LEU A 73 -3.74 5.42 19.16
C LEU A 73 -2.45 6.22 19.39
N LYS A 74 -2.53 7.38 20.06
CA LYS A 74 -1.35 8.17 20.42
C LYS A 74 -0.49 7.43 21.46
N GLU A 75 -1.11 6.77 22.42
CA GLU A 75 -0.39 5.95 23.40
C GLU A 75 0.31 4.76 22.74
N GLU A 76 -0.36 4.04 21.85
CA GLU A 76 0.25 2.94 21.09
C GLU A 76 1.43 3.41 20.22
N LEU A 77 1.30 4.55 19.55
CA LEU A 77 2.37 5.15 18.75
C LEU A 77 3.58 5.54 19.61
N ASN A 78 3.33 6.03 20.83
CA ASN A 78 4.39 6.40 21.78
C ASN A 78 4.97 5.20 22.53
N ALA A 79 4.22 4.10 22.65
CA ALA A 79 4.64 2.84 23.27
C ALA A 79 5.41 1.90 22.33
N SER A 80 5.63 2.30 21.07
CA SER A 80 6.59 1.66 20.14
C SER A 80 7.94 2.40 20.00
N PRO A 81 8.62 2.87 21.08
CA PRO A 81 9.98 3.38 20.98
C PRO A 81 10.97 2.23 20.72
N THR A 82 10.65 1.02 21.17
CA THR A 82 11.48 -0.18 21.01
C THR A 82 11.76 -0.52 19.56
N GLN A 83 10.79 -0.33 18.65
CA GLN A 83 11.01 -0.56 17.22
C GLN A 83 11.88 0.54 16.59
N LYS A 84 11.71 1.80 17.00
CA LYS A 84 12.56 2.90 16.51
C LYS A 84 14.00 2.74 16.97
N GLU A 85 14.21 2.34 18.22
CA GLU A 85 15.54 2.12 18.79
C GLU A 85 16.22 0.90 18.15
N GLN A 86 15.49 -0.21 17.98
CA GLN A 86 16.00 -1.39 17.24
C GLN A 86 16.35 -1.07 15.78
N VAL A 87 15.54 -0.26 15.09
CA VAL A 87 15.85 0.18 13.72
C VAL A 87 17.09 1.08 13.71
N SER A 88 17.26 1.93 14.73
CA SER A 88 18.46 2.77 14.86
C SER A 88 19.72 1.93 15.08
N GLU A 89 19.69 0.98 16.02
CA GLU A 89 20.79 0.06 16.29
C GLU A 89 21.15 -0.78 15.06
N LEU A 90 20.15 -1.35 14.37
CA LEU A 90 20.37 -2.11 13.13
C LEU A 90 20.93 -1.24 11.99
N CYS A 91 20.56 0.04 11.93
CA CYS A 91 21.13 0.96 10.94
C CYS A 91 22.60 1.24 11.23
N GLU A 92 22.96 1.45 12.49
CA GLU A 92 24.35 1.64 12.92
C GLU A 92 25.20 0.38 12.64
N GLU A 93 24.69 -0.81 12.94
CA GLU A 93 25.37 -2.07 12.67
C GLU A 93 25.58 -2.28 11.15
N ARG A 94 24.55 -2.02 10.34
CA ARG A 94 24.66 -2.09 8.87
C ARG A 94 25.73 -1.14 8.33
N ASP A 95 25.79 0.08 8.85
CA ASP A 95 26.74 1.08 8.38
C ASP A 95 28.18 0.70 8.80
N HIS A 96 28.37 0.16 10.00
CA HIS A 96 29.66 -0.41 10.43
C HIS A 96 30.13 -1.55 9.51
N LEU A 97 29.26 -2.51 9.20
CA LEU A 97 29.58 -3.62 8.31
C LEU A 97 29.88 -3.16 6.87
N ARG A 98 29.19 -2.10 6.42
CA ARG A 98 29.47 -1.46 5.13
C ARG A 98 30.89 -0.89 5.10
N ASP A 99 31.29 -0.18 6.15
CA ASP A 99 32.63 0.40 6.26
C ASP A 99 33.73 -0.67 6.31
N GLU A 100 33.51 -1.76 7.06
CA GLU A 100 34.44 -2.89 7.08
C GLU A 100 34.60 -3.54 5.72
N ARG A 101 33.49 -3.80 5.03
CA ARG A 101 33.51 -4.37 3.68
C ARG A 101 34.30 -3.47 2.72
N ASP A 102 34.11 -2.16 2.80
CA ASP A 102 34.78 -1.21 1.91
C ASP A 102 36.29 -1.12 2.24
N ARG A 103 36.67 -1.19 3.52
CA ARG A 103 38.08 -1.35 3.94
C ARG A 103 38.71 -2.62 3.36
N PHE A 104 38.03 -3.76 3.46
CA PHE A 104 38.55 -5.02 2.88
C PHE A 104 38.65 -4.96 1.37
N ARG A 105 37.67 -4.34 0.69
CA ARG A 105 37.70 -4.11 -0.75
C ARG A 105 38.92 -3.31 -1.16
N ASP A 106 39.23 -2.23 -0.46
CA ASP A 106 40.38 -1.38 -0.77
C ASP A 106 41.71 -2.10 -0.55
N VAL A 107 41.82 -2.88 0.54
CA VAL A 107 43.00 -3.72 0.80
C VAL A 107 43.20 -4.75 -0.31
N VAL A 108 42.14 -5.45 -0.72
CA VAL A 108 42.18 -6.43 -1.80
C VAL A 108 42.53 -5.77 -3.15
N ALA A 109 41.96 -4.60 -3.45
CA ALA A 109 42.27 -3.86 -4.66
C ALA A 109 43.75 -3.43 -4.69
N ASN A 110 44.29 -2.91 -3.57
CA ASN A 110 45.68 -2.52 -3.44
C ASN A 110 46.65 -3.71 -3.57
N LEU A 111 46.29 -4.87 -2.99
CA LEU A 111 47.05 -6.12 -3.15
C LEU A 111 47.03 -6.62 -4.61
N ALA A 112 45.90 -6.56 -5.29
CA ALA A 112 45.79 -6.94 -6.70
C ALA A 112 46.60 -6.02 -7.63
N VAL A 113 46.59 -4.71 -7.37
CA VAL A 113 47.39 -3.72 -8.11
C VAL A 113 48.89 -3.94 -7.88
N ASN A 114 49.32 -4.19 -6.65
CA ASN A 114 50.72 -4.47 -6.32
C ASN A 114 51.21 -5.82 -6.86
N ALA A 115 50.34 -6.85 -6.89
CA ALA A 115 50.65 -8.14 -7.52
C ALA A 115 50.77 -8.02 -9.05
N GLY A 116 49.97 -7.14 -9.68
CA GLY A 116 50.07 -6.83 -11.12
C GLY A 116 51.33 -6.06 -11.52
N ALA A 117 51.98 -5.34 -10.59
CA ALA A 117 53.18 -4.57 -10.87
C ALA A 117 54.46 -5.43 -11.00
N ASN A 118 54.50 -6.64 -10.43
CA ASN A 118 55.66 -7.53 -10.44
C ASN A 118 55.61 -8.66 -11.50
N SER A 119 54.59 -8.72 -12.36
CA SER A 119 54.48 -9.74 -13.40
C SER A 119 54.28 -9.12 -14.79
N ARG A 120 55.38 -8.63 -15.37
CA ARG A 120 55.47 -8.36 -16.82
C ARG A 120 55.79 -9.64 -17.56
N GLN A 121 54.81 -10.52 -17.73
CA GLN A 121 54.62 -11.40 -18.91
C GLN A 121 53.53 -12.42 -18.61
N GLY A 122 52.45 -12.32 -19.38
CA GLY A 122 51.30 -13.19 -19.27
C GLY A 122 50.04 -12.36 -19.47
N SER A 123 49.50 -12.39 -20.70
CA SER A 123 48.17 -11.92 -21.01
C SER A 123 47.15 -12.75 -20.22
N ALA A 124 46.96 -12.43 -18.94
CA ALA A 124 45.81 -12.88 -18.18
C ALA A 124 44.66 -11.95 -18.57
N GLN A 125 43.68 -12.51 -19.27
CA GLN A 125 42.37 -11.87 -19.44
C GLN A 125 41.87 -11.41 -18.05
N PRO A 126 41.15 -10.28 -17.97
CA PRO A 126 40.51 -9.88 -16.72
C PRO A 126 39.72 -11.07 -16.17
N PRO A 127 39.63 -11.26 -14.83
CA PRO A 127 38.75 -12.28 -14.29
C PRO A 127 37.38 -12.06 -14.93
N GLU A 128 36.90 -13.06 -15.66
CA GLU A 128 35.55 -13.01 -16.18
C GLU A 128 34.68 -12.83 -14.95
N ASN A 129 34.02 -11.67 -14.85
CA ASN A 129 32.96 -11.47 -13.89
C ASN A 129 31.90 -12.52 -14.23
N CYS A 130 31.99 -13.69 -13.59
CA CYS A 130 31.01 -14.75 -13.67
C CYS A 130 29.72 -14.22 -13.04
N ARG A 131 29.02 -13.39 -13.79
CA ARG A 131 27.67 -12.94 -13.48
C ARG A 131 26.78 -14.17 -13.54
N SER A 132 25.84 -14.28 -12.61
CA SER A 132 24.84 -15.34 -12.57
C SER A 132 24.18 -15.48 -13.93
N GLU A 133 23.78 -16.70 -14.30
CA GLU A 133 23.08 -16.94 -15.56
C GLU A 133 21.92 -15.95 -15.72
N LYS A 134 21.75 -15.40 -16.93
CA LYS A 134 20.71 -14.41 -17.17
C LYS A 134 19.35 -15.12 -17.10
N ILE A 135 18.69 -15.07 -15.94
CA ILE A 135 17.26 -15.40 -15.84
C ILE A 135 16.52 -14.62 -16.96
N PRO A 136 15.64 -15.25 -17.75
CA PRO A 136 14.86 -14.56 -18.78
C PRO A 136 14.00 -13.42 -18.21
N ASP A 137 13.68 -12.43 -19.03
CA ASP A 137 12.75 -11.36 -18.63
C ASP A 137 11.32 -11.89 -18.80
N PHE A 138 10.46 -11.67 -17.79
CA PHE A 138 9.07 -12.14 -17.78
C PHE A 138 8.14 -11.13 -18.49
N SER A 139 6.85 -11.05 -18.14
CA SER A 139 5.87 -10.16 -18.82
C SER A 139 5.90 -8.71 -18.29
N ILE A 140 5.45 -7.73 -19.07
CA ILE A 140 5.36 -6.31 -18.65
C ILE A 140 4.03 -6.11 -17.92
N LEU A 141 4.05 -5.38 -16.79
CA LEU A 141 2.82 -5.04 -16.07
C LEU A 141 2.19 -3.78 -16.67
N GLU A 142 0.94 -3.89 -17.13
CA GLU A 142 0.17 -2.75 -17.65
C GLU A 142 -0.95 -2.34 -16.68
N ASP A 143 -1.92 -3.20 -16.45
CA ASP A 143 -3.16 -2.93 -15.70
C ASP A 143 -3.40 -3.89 -14.52
N GLY A 144 -2.46 -4.79 -14.24
CA GLY A 144 -2.59 -5.79 -13.18
C GLY A 144 -3.46 -7.00 -13.52
N LYS A 145 -4.03 -7.08 -14.73
CA LYS A 145 -4.88 -8.21 -15.16
C LYS A 145 -4.12 -9.25 -15.96
N LYS A 146 -3.25 -8.81 -16.87
CA LYS A 146 -2.39 -9.69 -17.69
C LYS A 146 -0.97 -9.09 -17.81
N PRO A 147 0.03 -9.62 -17.10
CA PRO A 147 -0.05 -10.67 -16.09
C PRO A 147 -0.89 -10.23 -14.87
N LYS A 148 -1.39 -11.22 -14.11
CA LYS A 148 -1.98 -10.95 -12.80
C LYS A 148 -0.91 -10.31 -11.90
N PHE A 149 -1.30 -9.27 -11.16
CA PHE A 149 -0.35 -8.46 -10.41
C PHE A 149 0.47 -9.28 -9.39
N GLU A 150 -0.19 -10.20 -8.68
CA GLU A 150 0.44 -11.06 -7.67
C GLU A 150 1.52 -11.96 -8.30
N ASP A 151 1.23 -12.58 -9.43
CA ASP A 151 2.18 -13.42 -10.17
C ASP A 151 3.37 -12.59 -10.65
N TRP A 152 3.11 -11.41 -11.22
CA TRP A 152 4.14 -10.50 -11.67
C TRP A 152 5.04 -10.01 -10.53
N LEU A 153 4.47 -9.74 -9.35
CA LEU A 153 5.22 -9.28 -8.18
C LEU A 153 6.18 -10.36 -7.68
N VAL A 154 5.73 -11.62 -7.64
CA VAL A 154 6.57 -12.78 -7.29
C VAL A 154 7.70 -12.95 -8.29
N GLU A 155 7.41 -12.93 -9.59
CA GLU A 155 8.42 -13.01 -10.65
C GLU A 155 9.45 -11.87 -10.57
N MET A 156 8.99 -10.66 -10.26
CA MET A 156 9.86 -9.49 -10.12
C MET A 156 10.82 -9.61 -8.94
N ARG A 157 10.33 -10.04 -7.77
CA ARG A 157 11.17 -10.27 -6.59
C ARG A 157 12.21 -11.34 -6.89
N ASN A 158 11.78 -12.49 -7.41
CA ASN A 158 12.66 -13.59 -7.78
C ASN A 158 13.75 -13.16 -8.78
N LYS A 159 13.41 -12.31 -9.74
CA LYS A 159 14.38 -11.80 -10.72
C LYS A 159 15.40 -10.85 -10.11
N LEU A 160 14.96 -9.95 -9.24
CA LEU A 160 15.86 -8.99 -8.58
C LEU A 160 16.78 -9.68 -7.59
N ASP A 161 16.30 -10.72 -6.90
CA ASP A 161 17.07 -11.45 -5.88
C ASP A 161 17.95 -12.54 -6.52
N GLY A 162 17.43 -13.29 -7.48
CA GLY A 162 18.18 -14.31 -8.21
C GLY A 162 19.32 -13.75 -9.08
N ASN A 163 19.20 -12.48 -9.50
CA ASN A 163 20.26 -11.76 -10.22
C ASN A 163 20.77 -10.56 -9.41
N ALA A 164 20.91 -10.71 -8.09
CA ALA A 164 21.40 -9.63 -7.22
C ALA A 164 22.79 -9.13 -7.61
N ASP A 165 23.64 -9.98 -8.21
CA ASP A 165 24.94 -9.59 -8.77
C ASP A 165 24.83 -8.62 -9.95
N ARG A 166 23.69 -8.64 -10.68
CA ARG A 166 23.39 -7.74 -11.80
C ARG A 166 22.60 -6.51 -11.37
N TYR A 167 21.86 -6.59 -10.27
CA TYR A 167 21.09 -5.50 -9.68
C TYR A 167 21.60 -5.18 -8.27
N ASN A 168 22.89 -4.89 -8.17
CA ASN A 168 23.62 -4.74 -6.92
C ASN A 168 23.36 -3.39 -6.19
N THR A 169 22.59 -2.50 -6.80
CA THR A 169 22.22 -1.20 -6.21
C THR A 169 20.71 -0.98 -6.31
N GLU A 170 20.13 -0.29 -5.34
CA GLU A 170 18.71 0.08 -5.37
C GLU A 170 18.36 0.91 -6.60
N VAL A 171 19.27 1.77 -7.08
CA VAL A 171 19.06 2.53 -8.32
C VAL A 171 18.87 1.59 -9.51
N MET A 172 19.71 0.56 -9.67
CA MET A 172 19.56 -0.42 -10.76
C MET A 172 18.29 -1.25 -10.61
N ARG A 173 17.94 -1.67 -9.37
CA ARG A 173 16.69 -2.39 -9.09
C ARG A 173 15.48 -1.51 -9.46
N ARG A 174 15.46 -0.23 -9.07
CA ARG A 174 14.39 0.73 -9.41
C ARG A 174 14.27 0.94 -10.91
N VAL A 175 15.39 1.20 -11.61
CA VAL A 175 15.40 1.34 -13.08
C VAL A 175 14.84 0.09 -13.75
N TYR A 176 15.16 -1.11 -13.24
CA TYR A 176 14.61 -2.35 -13.77
C TYR A 176 13.09 -2.44 -13.55
N VAL A 177 12.59 -2.20 -12.33
CA VAL A 177 11.14 -2.19 -12.05
C VAL A 177 10.41 -1.18 -12.93
N VAL A 178 10.99 0.00 -13.11
CA VAL A 178 10.52 0.99 -14.08
C VAL A 178 10.44 0.33 -15.46
N SER A 179 11.52 -0.22 -16.01
CA SER A 179 11.51 -0.83 -17.36
C SER A 179 10.45 -1.93 -17.59
N ARG A 180 9.94 -2.53 -16.51
CA ARG A 180 8.97 -3.63 -16.53
C ARG A 180 7.52 -3.21 -16.23
N THR A 181 7.25 -1.91 -16.15
CA THR A 181 5.92 -1.32 -15.95
C THR A 181 5.57 -0.39 -17.10
N THR A 182 4.32 -0.44 -17.57
CA THR A 182 3.76 0.44 -18.61
C THR A 182 2.31 0.81 -18.25
N GLY A 183 1.62 1.56 -19.11
CA GLY A 183 0.19 1.82 -18.95
C GLY A 183 -0.17 2.39 -17.57
N LEU A 184 -1.16 1.79 -16.92
CA LEU A 184 -1.65 2.22 -15.61
C LEU A 184 -0.59 2.03 -14.50
N ALA A 185 0.15 0.92 -14.52
CA ALA A 185 1.23 0.68 -13.56
C ALA A 185 2.32 1.76 -13.63
N ARG A 186 2.69 2.21 -14.84
CA ARG A 186 3.61 3.34 -15.00
C ARG A 186 3.00 4.64 -14.48
N GLN A 187 1.71 4.89 -14.74
CA GLN A 187 1.02 6.10 -14.28
C GLN A 187 1.01 6.21 -12.75
N ILE A 188 0.86 5.09 -12.03
CA ILE A 188 0.91 5.04 -10.56
C ILE A 188 2.29 5.46 -10.04
N LEU A 189 3.36 5.00 -10.67
CA LEU A 189 4.73 5.29 -10.22
C LEU A 189 5.23 6.69 -10.62
N ASN A 190 4.74 7.22 -11.75
CA ASN A 190 5.23 8.48 -12.33
C ASN A 190 5.32 9.67 -11.36
N PRO A 191 4.36 9.95 -10.46
CA PRO A 191 4.42 11.10 -9.56
C PRO A 191 5.69 11.18 -8.70
N ARG A 192 6.25 10.03 -8.33
CA ARG A 192 7.45 9.92 -7.49
C ARG A 192 8.71 9.54 -8.28
N LEU A 193 8.60 9.37 -9.60
CA LEU A 193 9.72 9.14 -10.51
C LEU A 193 10.22 10.41 -11.21
N ARG A 194 9.53 11.54 -11.10
CA ARG A 194 9.94 12.81 -11.71
C ARG A 194 11.10 13.44 -10.95
N ASP A 195 11.95 14.16 -11.67
CA ASP A 195 13.15 14.81 -11.10
C ASP A 195 12.81 15.95 -10.12
N ASP A 196 11.60 16.52 -10.19
CA ASP A 196 11.15 17.66 -9.39
C ASP A 196 10.32 17.28 -8.14
N THR A 197 10.26 15.99 -7.81
CA THR A 197 9.44 15.50 -6.71
C THR A 197 10.10 15.73 -5.34
N VAL A 198 9.29 16.09 -4.35
CA VAL A 198 9.74 16.27 -2.95
C VAL A 198 9.96 14.93 -2.25
N ASN A 199 9.35 13.85 -2.75
CA ASN A 199 9.41 12.52 -2.14
C ASN A 199 9.68 11.42 -3.20
N PRO A 200 10.92 11.35 -3.73
CA PRO A 200 11.30 10.32 -4.70
C PRO A 200 11.29 8.93 -4.06
N TYR A 201 11.30 7.89 -4.89
CA TYR A 201 11.54 6.53 -4.38
C TYR A 201 13.01 6.37 -4.00
N ASP A 202 13.28 5.93 -2.78
CA ASP A 202 14.64 5.53 -2.38
C ASP A 202 14.88 4.05 -2.63
N THR A 203 13.86 3.23 -2.35
CA THR A 203 13.90 1.77 -2.45
C THR A 203 12.93 1.22 -3.48
N VAL A 204 13.21 0.02 -4.01
CA VAL A 204 12.22 -0.72 -4.81
C VAL A 204 11.00 -1.13 -3.99
N GLN A 205 11.15 -1.34 -2.68
CA GLN A 205 10.03 -1.77 -1.83
C GLN A 205 8.93 -0.72 -1.78
N GLU A 206 9.26 0.58 -1.76
CA GLU A 206 8.26 1.64 -1.85
C GLU A 206 7.49 1.62 -3.17
N MET A 207 8.17 1.33 -4.29
CA MET A 207 7.51 1.18 -5.58
C MET A 207 6.54 -0.01 -5.57
N PHE A 208 6.94 -1.12 -4.94
CA PHE A 208 6.03 -2.26 -4.77
C PHE A 208 4.85 -1.92 -3.88
N ASN A 209 5.03 -1.17 -2.80
CA ASN A 209 3.92 -0.78 -1.92
C ASN A 209 2.87 0.06 -2.66
N ASP A 210 3.29 1.02 -3.48
CA ASP A 210 2.36 1.84 -4.27
C ASP A 210 1.61 1.01 -5.31
N LEU A 211 2.28 0.04 -5.95
CA LEU A 211 1.64 -0.90 -6.88
C LEU A 211 0.72 -1.89 -6.17
N ILE A 212 1.11 -2.40 -5.00
CA ILE A 212 0.29 -3.28 -4.15
C ILE A 212 -0.98 -2.53 -3.74
N HIS A 213 -0.86 -1.31 -3.23
CA HIS A 213 -2.03 -0.53 -2.85
C HIS A 213 -2.97 -0.27 -4.03
N ALA A 214 -2.43 -0.09 -5.24
CA ALA A 214 -3.23 0.20 -6.43
C ALA A 214 -3.87 -1.04 -7.07
N PHE A 215 -3.19 -2.20 -7.03
CA PHE A 215 -3.62 -3.41 -7.74
C PHE A 215 -4.09 -4.55 -6.82
N CYS A 216 -3.59 -4.66 -5.60
CA CYS A 216 -4.19 -5.55 -4.62
C CYS A 216 -5.50 -4.94 -4.15
N ASN A 217 -6.59 -5.60 -4.50
CA ASN A 217 -7.91 -5.23 -4.03
C ASN A 217 -7.91 -5.35 -2.49
N SER A 218 -8.23 -4.28 -1.76
CA SER A 218 -8.36 -4.31 -0.28
C SER A 218 -9.38 -5.35 0.20
N HIS A 219 -10.20 -5.87 -0.72
CA HIS A 219 -11.18 -6.92 -0.48
C HIS A 219 -10.70 -8.32 -0.91
N CYS A 220 -9.49 -8.52 -1.43
CA CYS A 220 -9.00 -9.83 -1.89
C CYS A 220 -9.16 -10.92 -0.81
N GLN A 221 -8.79 -10.61 0.44
CA GLN A 221 -8.97 -11.55 1.55
C GLN A 221 -10.45 -11.82 1.86
N GLN A 222 -11.29 -10.78 1.88
CA GLN A 222 -12.72 -10.91 2.15
C GLN A 222 -13.42 -11.70 1.04
N GLU A 223 -13.06 -11.46 -0.22
CA GLU A 223 -13.51 -12.20 -1.39
C GLU A 223 -13.00 -13.64 -1.37
N ALA A 224 -11.74 -13.88 -1.04
CA ALA A 224 -11.17 -15.23 -0.92
C ALA A 224 -11.86 -16.01 0.20
N GLN A 225 -12.09 -15.41 1.36
CA GLN A 225 -12.86 -16.00 2.46
C GLN A 225 -14.32 -16.25 2.08
N ALA A 226 -14.96 -15.34 1.34
CA ALA A 226 -16.32 -15.52 0.85
C ALA A 226 -16.41 -16.66 -0.17
N LYS A 227 -15.45 -16.74 -1.11
CA LYS A 227 -15.34 -17.84 -2.09
C LYS A 227 -15.06 -19.17 -1.39
N LEU A 228 -14.13 -19.21 -0.43
CA LEU A 228 -13.79 -20.40 0.34
C LEU A 228 -15.00 -20.91 1.16
N ARG A 229 -15.75 -20.01 1.81
CA ARG A 229 -16.97 -20.37 2.55
C ARG A 229 -18.06 -20.97 1.67
N ASN A 230 -18.10 -20.56 0.41
CA ASN A 230 -19.07 -21.05 -0.57
C ASN A 230 -18.50 -22.16 -1.46
N LEU A 231 -17.23 -22.55 -1.29
CA LEU A 231 -16.56 -23.54 -2.12
C LEU A 231 -17.07 -24.93 -1.73
N CYS A 232 -17.81 -25.55 -2.65
CA CYS A 232 -18.29 -26.92 -2.51
C CYS A 232 -17.98 -27.69 -3.80
N MET A 233 -17.46 -28.90 -3.64
CA MET A 233 -17.15 -29.78 -4.77
C MET A 233 -18.44 -30.17 -5.48
N LYS A 234 -18.52 -29.95 -6.79
CA LYS A 234 -19.70 -30.29 -7.59
C LYS A 234 -19.70 -31.78 -7.93
N ILE A 235 -20.88 -32.33 -8.17
CA ILE A 235 -21.04 -33.72 -8.60
C ILE A 235 -20.41 -33.86 -9.99
N GLY A 236 -19.32 -34.64 -10.09
CA GLY A 236 -18.58 -34.88 -11.33
C GLY A 236 -17.35 -34.00 -11.54
N GLU A 237 -17.01 -33.11 -10.60
CA GLU A 237 -15.77 -32.35 -10.61
C GLU A 237 -14.58 -33.22 -10.20
N ASP A 238 -13.40 -32.95 -10.78
CA ASP A 238 -12.18 -33.66 -10.41
C ASP A 238 -11.70 -33.23 -9.03
N PHE A 239 -11.38 -34.21 -8.18
CA PHE A 239 -10.98 -33.94 -6.81
C PHE A 239 -9.67 -33.14 -6.73
N HIS A 240 -8.73 -33.35 -7.65
CA HIS A 240 -7.45 -32.63 -7.64
C HIS A 240 -7.62 -31.18 -8.09
N GLU A 241 -8.51 -30.90 -9.04
CA GLU A 241 -8.89 -29.53 -9.43
C GLU A 241 -9.57 -28.79 -8.28
N PHE A 242 -10.54 -29.43 -7.62
CA PHE A 242 -11.19 -28.88 -6.43
C PHE A 242 -10.19 -28.62 -5.29
N LEU A 243 -9.30 -29.58 -5.02
CA LEU A 243 -8.28 -29.44 -3.98
C LEU A 243 -7.30 -28.31 -4.30
N ALA A 244 -6.92 -28.13 -5.56
CA ALA A 244 -6.07 -27.02 -5.97
C ALA A 244 -6.76 -25.66 -5.76
N GLU A 245 -8.04 -25.54 -6.11
CA GLU A 245 -8.81 -24.31 -5.88
C GLU A 245 -8.99 -24.02 -4.38
N PHE A 246 -9.27 -25.06 -3.57
CA PHE A 246 -9.35 -24.93 -2.12
C PHE A 246 -8.02 -24.45 -1.51
N LEU A 247 -6.89 -25.07 -1.88
CA LEU A 247 -5.57 -24.69 -1.37
C LEU A 247 -5.19 -23.26 -1.79
N TYR A 248 -5.52 -22.88 -3.03
CA TYR A 248 -5.31 -21.52 -3.52
C TYR A 248 -6.10 -20.50 -2.68
N LEU A 249 -7.42 -20.71 -2.51
CA LEU A 249 -8.29 -19.81 -1.76
C LEU A 249 -7.97 -19.77 -0.26
N ALA A 250 -7.58 -20.91 0.33
CA ALA A 250 -7.14 -20.98 1.72
C ALA A 250 -5.84 -20.19 1.94
N GLY A 251 -4.88 -20.31 1.02
CA GLY A 251 -3.66 -19.50 1.04
C GLY A 251 -3.97 -18.00 0.96
N ASP A 252 -4.78 -17.58 -0.02
CA ASP A 252 -5.15 -16.17 -0.22
C ASP A 252 -5.96 -15.59 0.97
N ALA A 253 -6.76 -16.42 1.65
CA ALA A 253 -7.52 -16.02 2.83
C ALA A 253 -6.66 -15.85 4.11
N GLU A 254 -5.48 -16.49 4.16
CA GLU A 254 -4.57 -16.52 5.31
C GLU A 254 -3.34 -15.60 5.20
N LEU A 255 -3.08 -14.98 4.04
CA LEU A 255 -1.88 -14.14 3.78
C LEU A 255 -1.87 -12.75 4.45
N SER A 256 -2.43 -12.64 5.66
CA SER A 256 -2.13 -11.58 6.61
C SER A 256 -1.72 -12.20 7.96
N ARG A 257 -0.61 -12.94 7.98
CA ARG A 257 0.16 -13.01 9.24
C ARG A 257 0.96 -11.71 9.33
N SER A 258 0.51 -10.88 10.28
CA SER A 258 1.15 -9.68 10.80
C SER A 258 2.66 -9.81 10.96
#